data_AF-A0A317GUD2-F1
#
_entry.id   AF-A0A317GUD2-F1
#
_cell.length_a   1.000
_cell.length_b   1.000
_cell.length_c   1.000
_cell.angle_alpha   90.00
_cell.angle_beta   90.00
_cell.angle_gamma   90.00
#
_symmetry.space_group_name_H-M   'P 1'
#
loop_
_entity.id
_entity.type
_entity.pdbx_description
1 polymer ?
#
loop_
_entity_poly.entity_id
_entity_poly.type
_entity_poly.pdbx_seq_one_letter_code
_entity_poly.pdbx_strand_id
1 'polypeptide(L)'
;MNNISKSDWQLFNKLLPKWQERYINRLNQEYKKILDSDDSASNKFWKLEKRIKADRKSPGVIVEVSKRSIFQTLLQLISEKVITDEDLSGFSKELRDDINTVIKQFG
;
A
#
# COMPACT_ATOMS: atom_id res chain seq x y z
N MET A 1 -18.85 -8.36 9.90
CA MET A 1 -17.51 -8.76 10.37
C MET A 1 -17.02 -9.82 9.40
N ASN A 2 -16.15 -9.44 8.47
CA ASN A 2 -15.71 -10.34 7.40
C ASN A 2 -14.82 -11.40 8.03
N ASN A 3 -15.31 -12.65 8.07
CA ASN A 3 -14.57 -13.74 8.66
C ASN A 3 -13.46 -14.14 7.69
N ILE A 4 -12.28 -13.52 7.81
CA ILE A 4 -11.19 -13.79 6.89
C ILE A 4 -10.79 -15.27 6.98
N SER A 5 -10.75 -15.95 5.83
CA SER A 5 -10.36 -17.35 5.77
C SER A 5 -8.88 -17.52 6.17
N LYS A 6 -8.49 -18.74 6.57
CA LYS A 6 -7.08 -19.05 6.86
C LYS A 6 -6.21 -18.90 5.62
N SER A 7 -6.72 -19.29 4.45
CA SER A 7 -6.03 -19.18 3.16
C SER A 7 -5.80 -17.73 2.77
N ASP A 8 -6.81 -16.86 2.90
CA ASP A 8 -6.68 -15.43 2.59
C ASP A 8 -5.65 -14.77 3.51
N TRP A 9 -5.67 -15.11 4.81
CA TRP A 9 -4.67 -14.61 5.75
C TRP A 9 -3.24 -15.04 5.39
N GLN A 10 -3.04 -16.32 5.04
CA GLN A 10 -1.74 -16.82 4.63
C GLN A 10 -1.25 -16.19 3.34
N LEU A 11 -2.15 -16.02 2.36
CA LEU A 11 -1.84 -15.37 1.09
C LEU A 11 -1.47 -13.90 1.30
N PHE A 12 -2.22 -13.17 2.12
CA PHE A 12 -1.94 -11.79 2.48
C PHE A 12 -0.52 -11.64 3.04
N ASN A 13 -0.13 -12.45 4.03
CA ASN A 13 1.22 -12.38 4.61
C ASN A 13 2.33 -12.70 3.60
N LYS A 14 2.05 -13.58 2.61
CA LYS A 14 3.00 -13.90 1.55
C LYS A 14 3.16 -12.77 0.53
N LEU A 15 2.09 -12.04 0.25
CA LEU A 15 2.06 -10.99 -0.78
C LEU A 15 2.46 -9.62 -0.24
N LEU A 16 2.12 -9.30 1.01
CA LEU A 16 2.35 -7.97 1.59
C LEU A 16 3.81 -7.49 1.45
N PRO A 17 4.84 -8.26 1.79
CA PRO A 17 6.23 -7.80 1.63
C PRO A 17 6.58 -7.49 0.17
N LYS A 18 6.02 -8.23 -0.79
CA LYS A 18 6.26 -8.01 -2.22
C LYS A 18 5.63 -6.71 -2.71
N TRP A 19 4.41 -6.43 -2.24
CA TRP A 19 3.71 -5.19 -2.54
C TRP A 19 4.42 -3.99 -1.93
N GLN A 20 4.87 -4.11 -0.68
CA GLN A 20 5.65 -3.07 -0.01
C GLN A 20 6.97 -2.81 -0.73
N GLU A 21 7.71 -3.85 -1.12
CA GLU A 21 8.97 -3.69 -1.89
C GLU A 21 8.74 -2.96 -3.22
N ARG A 22 7.71 -3.38 -3.98
CA ARG A 22 7.34 -2.73 -5.25
C ARG A 22 7.01 -1.25 -5.06
N TYR A 23 6.26 -0.93 -4.00
CA TYR A 23 5.86 0.44 -3.69
C TYR A 23 7.01 1.30 -3.20
N ILE A 24 7.83 0.79 -2.27
CA ILE A 24 9.02 1.47 -1.76
C ILE A 24 10.01 1.72 -2.91
N ASN A 25 10.16 0.79 -3.85
CA ASN A 25 10.97 1.04 -5.04
C ASN A 25 10.41 2.21 -5.88
N ARG A 26 9.09 2.30 -6.07
CA ARG A 26 8.46 3.47 -6.74
C ARG A 26 8.78 4.77 -6.00
N LEU A 27 8.64 4.79 -4.67
CA LEU A 27 8.99 5.94 -3.84
C LEU A 27 10.47 6.33 -4.00
N ASN A 28 11.38 5.35 -4.00
CA ASN A 28 12.81 5.60 -4.19
C ASN A 28 13.09 6.25 -5.55
N GLN A 29 12.38 5.88 -6.62
CA GLN A 29 12.52 6.57 -7.91
C GLN A 29 11.97 8.01 -7.86
N GLU A 30 10.89 8.26 -7.12
CA GLU A 30 10.36 9.62 -6.91
C GLU A 30 11.30 10.48 -6.06
N TYR A 31 11.95 9.90 -5.06
CA TYR A 31 12.96 10.57 -4.24
C TYR A 31 14.18 10.97 -5.05
N LYS A 32 14.65 10.09 -5.94
CA LYS A 32 15.73 10.42 -6.90
C LYS A 32 15.37 11.64 -7.74
N LYS A 33 14.14 11.72 -8.28
CA LYS A 33 13.68 12.90 -9.04
C LYS A 33 13.70 14.19 -8.22
N ILE A 34 13.49 14.13 -6.91
CA ILE A 34 13.63 15.31 -6.03
C ILE A 34 15.09 15.72 -5.91
N LEU A 35 16.00 14.74 -5.76
CA LEU A 35 17.44 14.98 -5.64
C LEU A 35 18.08 15.44 -6.96
N ASP A 36 17.54 14.99 -8.09
CA ASP A 36 18.00 15.29 -9.44
C ASP A 36 17.43 16.62 -9.98
N SER A 37 16.60 17.36 -9.22
CA SER A 37 16.06 18.65 -9.67
C SER A 37 17.13 19.75 -9.78
N ASP A 38 16.79 20.89 -10.37
CA ASP A 38 17.70 22.05 -10.43
C ASP A 38 17.66 22.94 -9.16
N ASP A 39 16.98 22.47 -8.09
CA ASP A 39 16.86 23.22 -6.83
C ASP A 39 18.21 23.32 -6.07
N SER A 40 18.30 24.27 -5.14
CA SER A 40 19.43 24.33 -4.20
C SER A 40 19.49 23.07 -3.32
N ALA A 41 20.69 22.74 -2.84
CA ALA A 41 20.90 21.56 -1.99
C ALA A 41 20.00 21.56 -0.74
N SER A 42 19.80 22.72 -0.11
CA SER A 42 18.91 22.85 1.05
C SER A 42 17.44 22.60 0.71
N ASN A 43 16.97 23.10 -0.43
CA ASN A 43 15.59 22.89 -0.88
C ASN A 43 15.34 21.42 -1.21
N LYS A 44 16.27 20.75 -1.91
CA LYS A 44 16.21 19.30 -2.17
C LYS A 44 16.09 18.51 -0.88
N PHE A 45 16.96 18.80 0.09
CA PHE A 45 16.97 18.14 1.39
C PHE A 45 15.61 18.26 2.10
N TRP A 46 15.10 19.48 2.29
CA TRP A 46 13.84 19.68 3.01
C TRP A 46 12.62 19.15 2.27
N LYS A 47 12.62 19.22 0.93
CA LYS A 47 11.55 18.63 0.10
C LYS A 47 11.52 17.11 0.22
N LEU A 48 12.69 16.47 0.14
CA LEU A 48 12.80 15.02 0.31
C LEU A 48 12.41 14.59 1.73
N GLU A 49 12.90 15.29 2.75
CA GLU A 49 12.61 15.02 4.16
C GLU A 49 11.10 15.06 4.44
N LYS A 50 10.43 16.12 3.98
CA LYS A 50 8.98 16.28 4.11
C LYS A 50 8.24 15.15 3.38
N ARG A 51 8.71 14.76 2.20
CA ARG A 51 8.11 13.68 1.41
C ARG A 51 8.24 12.32 2.12
N ILE A 52 9.44 11.94 2.57
CA ILE A 52 9.68 10.71 3.32
C ILE A 52 8.82 10.67 4.59
N LYS A 53 8.70 11.80 5.32
CA LYS A 53 7.85 11.90 6.52
C LYS A 53 6.38 11.64 6.26
N ALA A 54 5.88 12.01 5.08
CA ALA A 54 4.51 11.73 4.66
C ALA A 54 4.37 10.26 4.26
N ASP A 55 5.24 9.79 3.36
CA ASP A 55 5.15 8.46 2.76
C ASP A 55 5.36 7.34 3.77
N ARG A 56 6.19 7.53 4.82
CA ARG A 56 6.42 6.51 5.86
C ARG A 56 5.17 6.12 6.66
N LYS A 57 4.07 6.86 6.54
CA LYS A 57 2.80 6.57 7.20
C LYS A 57 1.90 5.65 6.37
N SER A 58 2.25 5.43 5.10
CA SER A 58 1.53 4.55 4.18
C SER A 58 1.65 3.08 4.63
N PRO A 59 0.56 2.29 4.58
CA PRO A 59 0.62 0.84 4.73
C PRO A 59 1.52 0.15 3.69
N GLY A 60 1.75 0.80 2.54
CA GLY A 60 2.73 0.38 1.54
C GLY A 60 4.19 0.49 2.00
N VAL A 61 4.46 1.17 3.12
CA VAL A 61 5.78 1.23 3.76
C VAL A 61 5.80 0.42 5.05
N ILE A 62 4.85 0.67 5.94
CA ILE A 62 4.80 0.00 7.25
C ILE A 62 3.35 -0.19 7.69
N VAL A 63 3.02 -1.39 8.13
CA VAL A 63 1.71 -1.69 8.69
C VAL A 63 1.82 -2.79 9.74
N GLU A 64 1.12 -2.62 10.85
CA GLU A 64 0.94 -3.68 11.84
C GLU A 64 -0.17 -4.62 11.37
N VAL A 65 0.19 -5.88 11.13
CA VAL A 65 -0.73 -6.87 10.57
C VAL A 65 -1.38 -7.72 11.64
N SER A 66 -2.70 -7.79 11.58
CA SER A 66 -3.49 -8.74 12.36
C SER A 66 -4.57 -9.31 11.47
N LYS A 67 -5.04 -10.52 11.79
CA LYS A 67 -6.11 -11.14 11.00
C LYS A 67 -7.39 -10.29 10.93
N ARG A 68 -7.64 -9.48 11.97
CA ARG A 68 -8.79 -8.56 12.04
C ARG A 68 -8.60 -7.30 11.19
N SER A 69 -7.36 -6.89 10.93
CA SER A 69 -7.06 -5.66 10.18
C SER A 69 -6.93 -5.87 8.66
N ILE A 70 -6.72 -7.10 8.18
CA ILE A 70 -6.51 -7.42 6.74
C ILE A 70 -7.49 -6.69 5.82
N PHE A 71 -8.79 -6.74 6.10
CA PHE A 71 -9.79 -6.12 5.24
C PHE A 71 -9.56 -4.62 5.07
N GLN A 72 -9.37 -3.92 6.19
CA GLN A 72 -9.09 -2.49 6.21
C GLN A 72 -7.73 -2.17 5.58
N THR A 73 -6.71 -3.00 5.83
CA THR A 73 -5.39 -2.84 5.21
C THR A 73 -5.45 -3.00 3.69
N LEU A 74 -6.20 -3.97 3.15
CA LEU A 74 -6.36 -4.14 1.71
C LEU A 74 -7.04 -2.93 1.06
N LEU A 75 -8.09 -2.39 1.69
CA LEU A 75 -8.74 -1.16 1.22
C LEU A 75 -7.77 0.01 1.16
N GLN A 76 -6.94 0.19 2.20
CA GLN A 76 -5.93 1.25 2.23
C GLN A 76 -4.82 1.06 1.18
N LEU A 77 -4.36 -0.18 0.98
CA LEU A 77 -3.36 -0.48 -0.04
C LEU A 77 -3.88 -0.18 -1.46
N ILE A 78 -5.17 -0.42 -1.72
CA ILE A 78 -5.81 -0.08 -3.00
C ILE A 78 -5.96 1.43 -3.14
N SER A 79 -6.49 2.12 -2.12
CA SER A 79 -6.74 3.57 -2.18
C SER A 79 -5.44 4.37 -2.36
N GLU A 80 -4.34 3.92 -1.75
CA GLU A 80 -3.00 4.50 -1.91
C GLU A 80 -2.25 4.00 -3.15
N LYS A 81 -2.91 3.20 -4.00
CA LYS A 81 -2.36 2.65 -5.26
C LYS A 81 -1.06 1.88 -5.03
N VAL A 82 -0.97 1.17 -3.91
CA VAL A 82 0.10 0.21 -3.57
C VAL A 82 -0.13 -1.09 -4.33
N ILE A 83 -1.40 -1.50 -4.43
CA ILE A 83 -1.86 -2.70 -5.13
C ILE A 83 -3.03 -2.34 -6.06
N THR A 84 -3.29 -3.22 -7.03
CA THR A 84 -4.44 -3.13 -7.94
C THR A 84 -5.40 -4.30 -7.73
N ASP A 85 -6.55 -4.29 -8.42
CA ASP A 85 -7.53 -5.38 -8.35
C ASP A 85 -6.94 -6.71 -8.85
N GLU A 86 -6.01 -6.66 -9.81
CA GLU A 86 -5.32 -7.86 -10.31
C GLU A 86 -4.46 -8.54 -9.24
N ASP A 87 -3.83 -7.76 -8.36
CA ASP A 87 -3.05 -8.28 -7.22
C ASP A 87 -3.93 -9.09 -6.25
N LEU A 88 -5.26 -8.86 -6.26
CA LEU A 88 -6.21 -9.58 -5.42
C LEU A 88 -6.72 -10.90 -6.02
N SER A 89 -6.36 -11.21 -7.27
CA SER A 89 -6.93 -12.35 -8.02
C SER A 89 -6.86 -13.71 -7.31
N GLY A 90 -5.85 -13.92 -6.45
CA GLY A 90 -5.67 -15.16 -5.68
C GLY A 90 -6.50 -15.27 -4.39
N PHE A 91 -7.18 -14.20 -3.97
CA PHE A 91 -8.02 -14.21 -2.76
C PHE A 91 -9.39 -14.84 -3.04
N SER A 92 -10.07 -15.23 -1.96
CA SER A 92 -11.43 -15.73 -2.02
C SER A 92 -12.36 -14.77 -2.76
N LYS A 93 -13.37 -15.33 -3.44
CA LYS A 93 -14.40 -14.52 -4.12
C LYS A 93 -15.14 -13.62 -3.12
N GLU A 94 -15.50 -14.15 -1.97
CA GLU A 94 -16.17 -13.41 -0.89
C GLU A 94 -15.39 -12.16 -0.47
N LEU A 95 -14.10 -12.29 -0.16
CA LEU A 95 -13.28 -11.14 0.24
C LEU A 95 -13.16 -10.09 -0.88
N ARG A 96 -13.01 -10.52 -2.13
CA ARG A 96 -12.95 -9.61 -3.27
C ARG A 96 -14.27 -8.88 -3.50
N ASP A 97 -15.39 -9.59 -3.41
CA ASP A 97 -16.73 -9.01 -3.57
C ASP A 97 -17.03 -7.98 -2.46
N ASP A 98 -16.61 -8.26 -1.21
CA ASP A 98 -16.72 -7.31 -0.10
C ASP A 98 -15.88 -6.04 -0.35
N ILE A 99 -14.62 -6.20 -0.78
CA ILE A 99 -13.72 -5.09 -1.10
C ILE A 99 -14.33 -4.24 -2.23
N ASN A 100 -14.79 -4.88 -3.31
CA ASN A 100 -15.40 -4.22 -4.45
C ASN A 100 -16.67 -3.46 -4.07
N THR A 101 -17.47 -4.01 -3.15
CA THR A 101 -18.68 -3.34 -2.64
C THR A 101 -18.32 -2.03 -1.94
N VAL A 102 -17.27 -2.03 -1.10
CA VAL A 102 -16.80 -0.82 -0.43
C VAL A 102 -16.22 0.17 -1.43
N ILE A 103 -15.36 -0.27 -2.35
CA ILE A 103 -14.75 0.62 -3.35
C ILE A 103 -15.82 1.31 -4.20
N LYS A 104 -16.87 0.60 -4.62
CA LYS A 104 -17.98 1.18 -5.40
C LYS A 104 -18.87 2.15 -4.61
N GLN A 105 -18.90 2.03 -3.29
CA GLN A 105 -19.70 2.92 -2.43
C GLN A 105 -18.98 4.24 -2.12
N PHE A 106 -17.65 4.24 -2.17
CA PHE A 106 -16.81 5.38 -1.75
C PHE A 106 -15.87 5.91 -2.84
N GLY A 107 -15.91 5.33 -4.05
CA GLY A 107 -15.22 5.80 -5.25
C GLY A 107 -16.18 6.45 -6.23
#